data_AF-A0A2D8JCX8-F1
#
_entry.id   AF-A0A2D8JCX8-F1
#
_cell.length_a   1.000
_cell.length_b   1.000
_cell.length_c   1.000
_cell.angle_alpha   90.00
_cell.angle_beta   90.00
_cell.angle_gamma   90.00
#
_symmetry.space_group_name_H-M   'P 1'
#
loop_
_entity.id
_entity.type
_entity.pdbx_description
1 polymer ?
#
loop_
_entity_poly.entity_id
_entity_poly.type
_entity_poly.pdbx_seq_one_letter_code
_entity_poly.pdbx_strand_id
1 'polypeptide(L)'
;LHLAKLLKSGGNVMLLDEPTNDLDVDTLRALENAILDYAGCVVVISHDRWFLDRICTHVLAFEGDSQVVWFEGNYQEYEEDRKRRLGDDAIQPRRLKYRKLMRD
;
A
#
# COMPACT_ATOMS: atom_id res chain seq x y z
N LEU A 1 8.42 -12.77 13.82
CA LEU A 1 7.73 -12.99 15.12
C LEU A 1 6.45 -12.16 15.32
N HIS A 2 6.38 -10.91 14.85
CA HIS A 2 5.16 -10.08 14.96
C HIS A 2 3.98 -10.62 14.15
N LEU A 3 4.19 -11.02 12.89
CA LEU A 3 3.11 -11.45 12.00
C LEU A 3 2.37 -12.70 12.50
N ALA A 4 3.11 -13.70 12.98
CA ALA A 4 2.54 -14.93 13.55
C ALA A 4 1.71 -14.66 14.83
N LYS A 5 2.02 -13.61 15.59
CA LYS A 5 1.21 -13.18 16.75
C LYS A 5 -0.08 -12.49 16.32
N LEU A 6 -0.03 -11.66 15.27
CA LEU A 6 -1.21 -10.99 14.72
C LEU A 6 -2.21 -12.01 14.14
N LEU A 7 -1.73 -12.96 13.35
CA LEU A 7 -2.55 -14.04 12.79
C LEU A 7 -3.20 -14.91 13.88
N LYS A 8 -2.51 -15.15 15.00
CA LYS A 8 -3.02 -15.94 16.13
C LYS A 8 -4.16 -15.24 16.89
N SER A 9 -4.30 -13.92 16.77
CA SER A 9 -5.31 -13.15 17.51
C SER A 9 -6.73 -13.27 16.95
N GLY A 10 -6.92 -13.90 15.78
CA GLY A 10 -8.25 -14.15 15.22
C GLY A 10 -9.00 -12.89 14.79
N GLY A 11 -8.29 -11.78 14.54
CA GLY A 11 -8.90 -10.59 13.94
C GLY A 11 -9.44 -10.92 12.54
N ASN A 12 -10.50 -10.22 12.13
CA ASN A 12 -11.05 -10.30 10.77
C ASN A 12 -10.40 -9.27 9.82
N VAL A 13 -9.76 -8.25 10.39
CA VAL A 13 -9.09 -7.17 9.65
C VAL A 13 -7.69 -7.00 10.21
N MET A 14 -6.69 -7.05 9.35
CA MET A 14 -5.28 -6.83 9.68
C MET A 14 -4.82 -5.50 9.08
N LEU A 15 -4.25 -4.62 9.91
CA LEU A 15 -3.67 -3.36 9.48
C LEU A 15 -2.14 -3.48 9.53
N LEU A 16 -1.47 -3.33 8.40
CA LEU A 16 -0.02 -3.39 8.28
C LEU A 16 0.52 -2.04 7.78
N ASP A 17 1.37 -1.41 8.59
CA ASP A 17 2.04 -0.16 8.23
C ASP A 17 3.50 -0.44 7.90
N GLU A 18 3.87 -0.26 6.62
CA GLU A 18 5.19 -0.53 6.04
C GLU A 18 5.79 -1.89 6.43
N PRO A 19 5.08 -3.02 6.18
CA PRO A 19 5.51 -4.34 6.64
C PRO A 19 6.71 -4.89 5.87
N THR A 20 7.09 -4.28 4.74
CA THR A 20 8.25 -4.68 3.93
C THR A 20 9.57 -4.18 4.51
N ASN A 21 9.53 -3.27 5.49
CA ASN A 21 10.75 -2.74 6.08
C ASN A 21 11.51 -3.81 6.89
N ASP A 22 12.84 -3.82 6.77
CA ASP A 22 13.75 -4.74 7.46
C ASP A 22 13.49 -6.25 7.22
N LEU A 23 12.72 -6.61 6.18
CA LEU A 23 12.51 -8.01 5.78
C LEU A 23 13.49 -8.44 4.67
N ASP A 24 14.01 -9.66 4.79
CA ASP A 24 14.68 -10.32 3.68
C ASP A 24 13.66 -10.81 2.64
N VAL A 25 14.16 -11.17 1.45
CA VAL A 25 13.33 -11.58 0.30
C VAL A 25 12.48 -12.81 0.62
N ASP A 26 13.02 -13.77 1.37
CA ASP A 26 12.31 -15.00 1.71
C ASP A 26 11.18 -14.74 2.71
N THR A 27 11.41 -13.86 3.69
CA THR A 27 10.40 -13.45 4.67
C THR A 27 9.32 -12.60 4.01
N LEU A 28 9.69 -11.74 3.06
CA LEU A 28 8.73 -10.96 2.28
C LEU A 28 7.81 -11.87 1.46
N ARG A 29 8.34 -12.90 0.80
CA ARG A 29 7.53 -13.92 0.11
C ARG A 29 6.64 -14.71 1.05
N ALA A 30 7.14 -15.07 2.24
CA ALA A 30 6.32 -15.74 3.24
C ALA A 30 5.16 -14.86 3.72
N LEU A 31 5.40 -13.56 3.87
CA LEU A 31 4.37 -12.56 4.17
C LEU A 31 3.34 -12.44 3.04
N GLU A 32 3.78 -12.33 1.78
CA GLU A 32 2.89 -12.30 0.61
C GLU A 32 1.94 -13.51 0.61
N ASN A 33 2.48 -14.72 0.75
CA ASN A 33 1.68 -15.94 0.78
C ASN A 33 0.72 -15.96 1.97
N ALA A 34 1.18 -15.54 3.16
CA ALA A 34 0.32 -15.48 4.34
C ALA A 34 -0.85 -14.49 4.19
N ILE A 35 -0.65 -13.38 3.47
CA ILE A 35 -1.71 -12.41 3.17
C ILE A 35 -2.70 -12.99 2.16
N LEU A 36 -2.20 -13.63 1.09
CA LEU A 36 -3.05 -14.24 0.06
C LEU A 36 -3.93 -15.38 0.59
N ASP A 37 -3.42 -16.16 1.55
CA ASP A 37 -4.15 -17.26 2.19
C ASP A 37 -5.04 -16.80 3.36
N TYR A 38 -4.98 -15.53 3.74
CA TYR A 38 -5.74 -15.02 4.88
C TYR A 38 -7.21 -14.82 4.51
N ALA A 39 -8.10 -15.48 5.27
CA ALA A 39 -9.54 -15.42 5.02
C ALA A 39 -10.21 -14.08 5.41
N GLY A 40 -9.47 -13.16 6.03
CA GLY A 40 -9.96 -11.84 6.43
C GLY A 40 -9.59 -10.75 5.44
N CYS A 41 -9.79 -9.49 5.85
CA CYS A 41 -9.37 -8.33 5.09
C CYS A 41 -8.00 -7.85 5.57
N VAL A 42 -7.13 -7.41 4.66
CA VAL A 42 -5.84 -6.81 4.99
C VAL A 42 -5.77 -5.43 4.38
N VAL A 43 -5.46 -4.44 5.23
CA VAL A 43 -5.10 -3.09 4.78
C VAL A 43 -3.60 -2.95 4.96
N VAL A 44 -2.90 -2.74 3.85
CA VAL A 44 -1.45 -2.56 3.86
C VAL A 44 -1.07 -1.18 3.34
N ILE A 45 -0.17 -0.53 4.07
CA ILE A 45 0.56 0.65 3.61
C ILE A 45 1.96 0.17 3.25
N SER A 46 2.38 0.38 2.00
CA SER A 46 3.75 0.11 1.59
C SER A 46 4.18 1.03 0.45
N HIS A 47 5.48 1.28 0.37
CA HIS A 47 6.10 1.92 -0.80
C HIS A 47 6.68 0.92 -1.82
N ASP A 48 6.61 -0.38 -1.55
CA ASP A 48 7.07 -1.43 -2.47
C ASP A 48 5.99 -1.78 -3.49
N ARG A 49 6.21 -1.32 -4.73
CA ARG A 49 5.28 -1.51 -5.86
C ARG A 49 5.10 -2.97 -6.24
N TRP A 50 6.16 -3.77 -6.18
CA TRP A 50 6.11 -5.19 -6.55
C TRP A 50 5.31 -5.99 -5.52
N PHE A 51 5.48 -5.65 -4.25
CA PHE A 51 4.70 -6.24 -3.17
C PHE A 51 3.22 -5.90 -3.32
N LEU A 52 2.88 -4.61 -3.46
CA LEU A 52 1.50 -4.16 -3.63
C LEU A 52 0.83 -4.79 -4.84
N ASP A 53 1.52 -4.85 -5.98
CA ASP A 53 0.97 -5.42 -7.22
C ASP A 53 0.54 -6.89 -7.07
N ARG A 54 1.22 -7.63 -6.19
CA ARG A 54 0.99 -9.07 -5.97
C ARG A 54 -0.11 -9.38 -4.97
N ILE A 55 -0.39 -8.47 -4.02
CA ILE A 55 -1.36 -8.72 -2.94
C ILE A 55 -2.61 -7.85 -3.01
N CYS A 56 -2.55 -6.68 -3.66
CA CYS A 56 -3.63 -5.71 -3.64
C CYS A 56 -4.72 -6.09 -4.63
N THR A 57 -5.95 -6.08 -4.14
CA THR A 57 -7.16 -6.12 -4.97
C THR A 57 -7.77 -4.74 -5.16
N HIS A 58 -7.36 -3.78 -4.32
CA HIS A 58 -7.82 -2.40 -4.30
C HIS A 58 -6.66 -1.49 -3.88
N VAL A 59 -6.64 -0.27 -4.41
CA VAL A 59 -5.66 0.77 -4.08
C VAL A 59 -6.38 1.99 -3.54
N LEU A 60 -6.02 2.37 -2.31
CA LEU A 60 -6.39 3.67 -1.73
C LEU A 60 -5.24 4.64 -1.96
N ALA A 61 -5.38 5.48 -2.98
CA ALA A 61 -4.32 6.35 -3.45
C ALA A 61 -4.50 7.78 -2.93
N PHE A 62 -3.51 8.25 -2.18
CA PHE A 62 -3.41 9.64 -1.75
C PHE A 62 -2.73 10.45 -2.84
N GLU A 63 -3.52 11.13 -3.67
CA GLU A 63 -3.06 11.99 -4.75
C GLU A 63 -2.80 13.42 -4.23
N GLY A 64 -2.38 14.32 -5.13
CA GLY A 64 -2.17 15.73 -4.80
C GLY A 64 -3.43 16.42 -4.29
N ASP A 65 -3.27 17.62 -3.72
CA ASP A 65 -4.39 18.46 -3.25
C ASP A 65 -5.33 17.77 -2.25
N SER A 66 -4.78 16.88 -1.41
CA SER A 66 -5.51 16.13 -0.39
C SER A 66 -6.66 15.28 -0.94
N GLN A 67 -6.56 14.87 -2.21
CA GLN A 67 -7.52 13.96 -2.83
C GLN A 67 -7.16 12.51 -2.53
N VAL A 68 -8.17 11.72 -2.23
CA VAL A 68 -8.04 10.28 -2.04
C VAL A 68 -8.87 9.59 -3.10
N VAL A 69 -8.22 8.74 -3.89
CA VAL A 69 -8.84 7.98 -4.96
C VAL A 69 -8.92 6.51 -4.55
N TRP A 70 -10.10 5.93 -4.68
CA TRP A 70 -10.31 4.49 -4.54
C TRP A 70 -10.27 3.86 -5.92
N PHE A 71 -9.42 2.85 -6.09
CA PHE A 71 -9.26 2.11 -7.33
C PHE A 71 -9.44 0.61 -7.07
N GLU A 72 -10.22 -0.05 -7.92
CA GLU A 72 -10.40 -1.51 -7.89
C GLU A 72 -9.44 -2.14 -8.89
N GLY A 73 -8.50 -2.92 -8.40
CA GLY A 73 -7.40 -3.48 -9.17
C GLY A 73 -6.07 -3.43 -8.42
N ASN A 74 -5.03 -3.93 -9.07
CA ASN A 74 -3.69 -3.94 -8.51
C ASN A 74 -2.95 -2.60 -8.71
N TYR A 75 -1.71 -2.52 -8.24
CA TYR A 75 -0.93 -1.28 -8.31
C TYR A 75 -0.59 -0.90 -9.76
N GLN A 76 -0.25 -1.88 -10.62
CA GLN A 76 0.07 -1.61 -12.02
C GLN A 76 -1.12 -1.02 -12.78
N GLU A 77 -2.31 -1.60 -12.62
CA GLU A 77 -3.55 -1.11 -13.23
C GLU A 77 -3.88 0.31 -12.75
N TYR A 78 -3.65 0.59 -11.47
CA TYR A 78 -3.79 1.95 -10.92
C TYR A 78 -2.80 2.94 -11.55
N GLU A 79 -1.54 2.56 -11.77
CA GLU A 79 -0.57 3.45 -12.43
C GLU A 79 -0.98 3.78 -13.87
N GLU A 80 -1.51 2.81 -14.60
CA GLU A 80 -2.02 3.01 -15.97
C GLU A 80 -3.25 3.93 -16.00
N ASP A 81 -4.21 3.72 -15.09
CA ASP A 81 -5.38 4.58 -14.94
C ASP A 81 -4.97 6.01 -14.55
N ARG A 82 -4.06 6.15 -13.59
CA ARG A 82 -3.53 7.45 -13.15
C ARG A 82 -2.85 8.19 -14.30
N LYS A 83 -2.04 7.49 -15.09
CA LYS A 83 -1.41 8.06 -16.30
C LYS A 83 -2.45 8.53 -17.31
N ARG A 84 -3.53 7.77 -17.49
CA ARG A 84 -4.64 8.14 -18.39
C ARG A 84 -5.40 9.37 -17.90
N ARG A 85 -5.68 9.47 -16.60
CA ARG A 85 -6.44 10.59 -15.99
C ARG A 85 -5.65 11.90 -15.93
N LEU A 86 -4.37 11.83 -15.59
CA LEU A 86 -3.57 13.00 -15.24
C LEU A 86 -2.44 13.31 -16.25
N GLY A 87 -2.24 12.46 -17.27
CA GLY A 87 -1.17 12.62 -18.26
C GLY A 87 0.23 12.28 -17.74
N ASP A 88 1.25 12.47 -18.59
CA ASP A 88 2.65 12.10 -18.27
C ASP A 88 3.24 12.89 -17.07
N ASP A 89 2.72 14.10 -16.81
CA ASP A 89 3.12 14.94 -15.68
C ASP A 89 2.84 14.32 -14.31
N ALA A 90 1.91 13.35 -14.24
CA ALA A 90 1.55 12.66 -13.01
C ALA A 90 2.60 11.65 -12.55
N ILE A 91 3.39 11.10 -13.49
CA ILE A 91 4.41 10.10 -13.22
C ILE A 91 5.65 10.77 -12.60
N GLN A 92 5.82 12.07 -12.79
CA GLN A 92 6.90 12.80 -12.14
C GLN A 92 6.63 13.01 -10.65
N PRO A 93 7.48 12.49 -9.75
CA PRO A 93 7.33 12.71 -8.32
C PRO A 93 7.54 14.20 -8.00
N ARG A 94 6.44 14.94 -7.85
CA ARG A 94 6.48 16.32 -7.37
C ARG A 94 6.62 16.30 -5.86
N ARG A 95 7.68 16.94 -5.35
CA ARG A 95 7.89 17.12 -3.91
C ARG A 95 6.74 17.97 -3.35
N LEU A 96 5.84 17.35 -2.58
CA LEU A 96 4.79 18.06 -1.85
C LEU A 96 5.45 19.00 -0.84
N LYS A 97 5.35 20.32 -1.09
CA LYS A 97 5.81 21.34 -0.13
C LYS A 97 4.72 21.55 0.90
N TYR A 98 4.75 20.78 1.99
CA TYR A 98 3.90 21.04 3.14
C TYR A 98 4.31 22.35 3.81
N ARG A 99 3.34 23.22 4.09
CA ARG A 99 3.54 24.42 4.91
C ARG A 99 3.83 23.93 6.34
N LYS A 100 4.96 24.35 6.92
CA LYS A 100 5.29 24.00 8.32
C LYS A 100 4.12 24.42 9.21
N LEU A 101 3.54 23.46 9.94
CA LEU A 101 2.59 23.74 11.01
C LEU A 101 3.34 24.54 12.07
N MET A 102 3.14 25.87 12.11
CA MET A 102 3.63 26.68 13.22
C MET A 102 2.68 26.47 14.39
N ARG A 103 3.20 26.04 15.53
CA ARG A 103 2.54 26.17 16.82
C ARG A 103 2.80 27.59 17.30
N ASP A 104 1.74 28.34 17.56
CA ASP A 104 1.80 29.57 18.36
C ASP A 104 2.22 29.26 19.80
#